data_AF-A0A838LC23-F1
#
_entry.id   AF-A0A838LC23-F1
#
_cell.length_a   1.000
_cell.length_b   1.000
_cell.length_c   1.000
_cell.angle_alpha   90.00
_cell.angle_beta   90.00
_cell.angle_gamma   90.00
#
_symmetry.space_group_name_H-M   'P 1'
#
loop_
_entity.id
_entity.type
_entity.pdbx_description
1 polymer ?
#
loop_
_entity_poly.entity_id
_entity_poly.type
_entity_poly.pdbx_seq_one_letter_code
_entity_poly.pdbx_strand_id
1 'polypeptide(L)'
;MISNVSRIGQPLPPREDRGWVTTSELIDETSVTYRQVDYWLRTGLLATLEDIHPGTGWTRRLPADQIPRARAIHQLLHAGVSLQVIRQIIDDFVTTGRATSEGITFVLEQTGDPAA
;
A
#
# COMPACT_ATOMS: atom_id res chain seq x y z
N MET A 1 2.95 -35.18 -22.00
CA MET A 1 2.67 -35.26 -20.55
C MET A 1 2.69 -33.84 -20.02
N ILE A 2 1.51 -33.30 -19.69
CA ILE A 2 1.37 -31.92 -19.21
C ILE A 2 1.16 -32.05 -17.70
N SER A 3 2.22 -31.89 -16.91
CA SER A 3 2.10 -31.95 -15.44
C SER A 3 1.54 -30.64 -14.92
N ASN A 4 0.24 -30.66 -14.62
CA ASN A 4 -0.46 -29.68 -13.81
C ASN A 4 -0.83 -30.34 -12.49
N VAL A 5 -0.27 -29.89 -11.36
CA VAL A 5 -0.87 -29.98 -10.00
C VAL A 5 -0.01 -29.15 -9.01
N SER A 6 -0.61 -28.05 -8.57
CA SER A 6 -0.57 -27.44 -7.23
C SER A 6 0.78 -27.28 -6.51
N ARG A 7 1.39 -26.09 -6.62
CA ARG A 7 2.33 -25.57 -5.60
C ARG A 7 1.57 -24.73 -4.57
N ILE A 8 0.79 -25.40 -3.73
CA ILE A 8 0.33 -24.84 -2.45
C ILE A 8 1.44 -25.06 -1.42
N GLY A 9 2.03 -23.99 -0.88
CA GLY A 9 3.03 -24.06 0.19
C GLY A 9 4.48 -23.69 -0.19
N GLN A 10 4.73 -23.05 -1.33
CA GLN A 10 6.05 -22.45 -1.54
C GLN A 10 6.22 -21.24 -0.61
N PRO A 11 7.29 -21.18 0.22
CA PRO A 11 7.54 -20.01 1.07
C PRO A 11 7.63 -18.76 0.19
N LEU A 12 7.09 -17.64 0.69
CA LEU A 12 7.23 -16.37 -0.01
C LEU A 12 8.72 -16.10 -0.23
N PRO A 13 9.11 -15.55 -1.40
CA PRO A 13 10.47 -15.05 -1.56
C PRO A 13 10.83 -14.07 -0.44
N PRO A 14 12.11 -13.86 -0.12
CA PRO A 14 12.52 -12.80 0.81
C PRO A 14 11.89 -11.45 0.40
N ARG A 15 11.54 -10.61 1.39
CA ARG A 15 10.88 -9.31 1.12
C ARG A 15 11.72 -8.40 0.22
N GLU A 16 13.03 -8.42 0.40
CA GLU A 16 14.02 -7.65 -0.36
C GLU A 16 13.99 -7.94 -1.87
N ASP A 17 13.69 -9.18 -2.28
CA ASP A 17 13.67 -9.60 -3.68
C ASP A 17 12.32 -9.39 -4.38
N ARG A 18 11.28 -8.98 -3.64
CA ARG A 18 9.91 -9.00 -4.15
C ARG A 18 9.44 -7.70 -4.79
N GLY A 19 9.79 -6.55 -4.22
CA GLY A 19 9.19 -5.25 -4.61
C GLY A 19 7.69 -5.13 -4.29
N TRP A 20 7.11 -6.12 -3.57
CA TRP A 20 5.71 -6.14 -3.15
C TRP A 20 5.57 -6.81 -1.78
N VAL A 21 4.47 -6.48 -1.11
CA VAL A 21 4.10 -6.98 0.21
C VAL A 21 2.68 -7.56 0.19
N THR A 22 2.39 -8.46 1.11
CA THR A 22 1.04 -8.98 1.32
C THR A 22 0.23 -8.06 2.22
N THR A 23 -1.09 -8.22 2.21
CA THR A 23 -1.99 -7.52 3.16
C THR A 23 -1.60 -7.77 4.61
N SER A 24 -1.21 -9.00 4.95
CA SER A 24 -0.83 -9.36 6.33
C SER A 24 0.47 -8.68 6.76
N GLU A 25 1.47 -8.65 5.86
CA GLU A 25 2.74 -7.94 6.08
C GLU A 25 2.50 -6.44 6.28
N LEU A 26 1.61 -5.83 5.49
CA LEU A 26 1.25 -4.42 5.66
C LEU A 26 0.56 -4.15 7.00
N ILE A 27 -0.37 -5.00 7.42
CA ILE A 27 -1.07 -4.87 8.72
C ILE A 27 -0.07 -4.95 9.89
N ASP A 28 0.83 -5.92 9.85
CA ASP A 28 1.88 -6.13 10.86
C ASP A 28 2.77 -4.88 11.02
N GLU A 29 3.15 -4.24 9.91
CA GLU A 29 4.07 -3.10 9.91
C GLU A 29 3.43 -1.72 10.15
N THR A 30 2.10 -1.62 10.05
CA THR A 30 1.40 -0.32 10.11
C THR A 30 0.33 -0.23 11.18
N SER A 31 0.04 -1.32 11.91
CA SER A 31 -1.00 -1.38 12.95
C SER A 31 -2.41 -0.98 12.47
N VAL A 32 -2.63 -0.96 11.16
CA VAL A 32 -3.95 -0.72 10.56
C VAL A 32 -4.77 -2.00 10.59
N THR A 33 -6.09 -1.87 10.63
CA THR A 33 -6.97 -3.03 10.54
C THR A 33 -7.13 -3.51 9.11
N TYR A 34 -7.41 -4.81 8.94
CA TYR A 34 -7.75 -5.38 7.62
C TYR A 34 -8.86 -4.60 6.90
N ARG A 35 -9.88 -4.13 7.64
CA ARG A 35 -10.99 -3.35 7.06
C ARG A 35 -10.54 -1.98 6.56
N GLN A 36 -9.60 -1.32 7.24
CA GLN A 36 -9.05 -0.05 6.76
C GLN A 36 -8.30 -0.28 5.45
N VAL A 37 -7.46 -1.32 5.38
CA VAL A 37 -6.74 -1.68 4.15
C VAL A 37 -7.72 -2.00 3.03
N ASP A 38 -8.71 -2.86 3.27
CA ASP A 38 -9.73 -3.22 2.27
C ASP A 38 -10.50 -2.00 1.77
N TYR A 39 -10.92 -1.12 2.70
CA TYR A 39 -11.57 0.13 2.35
C TYR A 39 -10.67 1.03 1.51
N TRP A 40 -9.40 1.20 1.88
CA TRP A 40 -8.45 2.05 1.15
C TRP A 40 -8.16 1.51 -0.24
N LEU A 41 -8.04 0.20 -0.40
CA LEU A 41 -7.87 -0.44 -1.72
C LEU A 41 -9.12 -0.26 -2.58
N ARG A 42 -10.32 -0.45 -2.01
CA ARG A 42 -11.59 -0.25 -2.72
C ARG A 42 -11.83 1.19 -3.15
N THR A 43 -11.23 2.14 -2.43
CA THR A 43 -11.42 3.58 -2.68
C THR A 43 -10.27 4.24 -3.43
N GLY A 44 -9.23 3.49 -3.80
CA GLY A 44 -8.06 3.98 -4.53
C GLY A 44 -7.03 4.73 -3.69
N LEU A 45 -7.17 4.73 -2.36
CA LEU A 45 -6.17 5.33 -1.45
C LEU A 45 -4.91 4.46 -1.34
N LEU A 46 -5.04 3.16 -1.55
CA LEU A 46 -3.94 2.23 -1.76
C LEU A 46 -4.11 1.55 -3.13
N ALA A 47 -3.00 1.11 -3.71
CA ALA A 47 -2.97 0.37 -4.97
C ALA A 47 -2.73 -1.12 -4.74
N THR A 48 -3.36 -1.96 -5.55
CA THR A 48 -3.01 -3.39 -5.69
C THR A 48 -2.20 -3.59 -6.96
N LEU A 49 -1.28 -4.56 -6.95
CA LEU A 49 -0.79 -5.10 -8.21
C LEU A 49 -1.92 -5.90 -8.86
N GLU A 50 -2.12 -5.71 -10.17
CA GLU A 50 -3.16 -6.39 -10.97
C GLU A 50 -2.91 -7.90 -11.13
N ASP A 51 -1.78 -8.41 -10.62
CA ASP A 51 -1.38 -9.80 -10.70
C ASP A 51 -2.22 -10.67 -9.75
N ILE A 52 -3.45 -10.95 -10.17
CA ILE A 52 -4.21 -12.08 -9.66
C ILE A 52 -3.54 -13.30 -10.27
N HIS A 53 -2.66 -13.95 -9.52
CA HIS A 53 -2.08 -15.24 -9.90
C HIS A 53 -3.10 -16.35 -9.54
N PRO A 54 -3.93 -16.87 -10.48
CA PRO A 54 -4.84 -17.94 -10.16
C PRO A 54 -4.05 -19.21 -9.82
N GLY A 55 -4.20 -19.71 -8.59
CA GLY A 55 -3.79 -21.07 -8.22
C GLY A 55 -2.42 -21.27 -7.55
N THR A 56 -1.68 -20.21 -7.16
CA THR A 56 -0.38 -20.36 -6.44
C THR A 56 -0.46 -20.16 -4.94
N GLY A 57 -1.67 -19.94 -4.38
CA GLY A 57 -1.86 -19.71 -2.94
C GLY A 57 -1.31 -18.38 -2.44
N TRP A 58 -0.88 -17.48 -3.33
CA TRP A 58 -0.39 -16.16 -2.94
C TRP A 58 -1.55 -15.19 -2.70
N THR A 59 -1.54 -14.54 -1.54
CA THR A 59 -2.45 -13.45 -1.18
C THR A 59 -2.23 -12.23 -2.08
N ARG A 60 -3.25 -11.38 -2.20
CA ARG A 60 -3.21 -10.05 -2.84
C ARG A 60 -1.87 -9.35 -2.59
N ARG A 61 -1.19 -8.97 -3.68
CA ARG A 61 0.10 -8.28 -3.66
C ARG A 61 -0.10 -6.78 -3.75
N LEU A 62 0.60 -6.06 -2.89
CA LEU A 62 0.62 -4.62 -2.79
C LEU A 62 2.03 -4.15 -3.14
N PRO A 63 2.21 -3.10 -3.95
CA PRO A 63 3.51 -2.47 -4.11
C PRO A 63 4.16 -2.14 -2.75
N ALA A 64 5.49 -2.21 -2.63
CA ALA A 64 6.17 -1.98 -1.35
C ALA A 64 5.95 -0.55 -0.79
N ASP A 65 5.72 0.44 -1.66
CA ASP A 65 5.40 1.83 -1.28
C ASP A 65 4.04 1.98 -0.59
N GLN A 66 3.20 0.93 -0.58
CA GLN A 66 1.93 0.95 0.14
C GLN A 66 2.10 0.96 1.66
N ILE A 67 3.22 0.45 2.21
CA ILE A 67 3.49 0.49 3.66
C ILE A 67 3.62 1.93 4.17
N PRO A 68 4.57 2.76 3.67
CA PRO A 68 4.69 4.14 4.13
C PRO A 68 3.43 4.97 3.84
N ARG A 69 2.74 4.69 2.72
CA ARG A 69 1.46 5.32 2.39
C ARG A 69 0.37 4.99 3.42
N ALA A 70 0.19 3.72 3.76
CA ALA A 70 -0.78 3.27 4.78
C ALA A 70 -0.46 3.85 6.15
N ARG A 71 0.83 3.90 6.52
CA ARG A 71 1.29 4.52 7.78
C ARG A 71 0.96 6.02 7.82
N ALA A 72 1.19 6.75 6.74
CA ALA A 72 0.83 8.17 6.65
C ALA A 72 -0.68 8.37 6.83
N ILE A 73 -1.51 7.62 6.09
CA ILE A 73 -2.98 7.70 6.22
C ILE A 73 -3.41 7.38 7.67
N HIS A 74 -2.84 6.35 8.29
CA HIS A 74 -3.13 6.03 9.69
C HIS A 74 -2.78 7.20 10.61
N GLN A 75 -1.58 7.78 10.50
CA GLN A 75 -1.15 8.88 11.37
C GLN A 75 -2.06 10.10 11.24
N LEU A 76 -2.50 10.42 10.03
CA LEU A 76 -3.44 11.51 9.77
C LEU A 76 -4.80 11.27 10.43
N LEU A 77 -5.35 10.06 10.28
CA LEU A 77 -6.61 9.69 10.93
C LEU A 77 -6.48 9.75 12.46
N HIS A 78 -5.35 9.28 13.00
CA HIS A 78 -5.09 9.32 14.44
C HIS A 78 -4.86 10.75 14.97
N ALA A 79 -4.38 11.66 14.14
CA ALA A 79 -4.27 13.09 14.44
C ALA A 79 -5.61 13.85 14.33
N GLY A 80 -6.71 13.15 13.98
CA GLY A 80 -8.04 13.75 13.86
C GLY A 80 -8.36 14.32 12.48
N VAL A 81 -7.49 14.12 11.49
CA VAL A 81 -7.76 14.53 10.10
C VAL A 81 -8.83 13.60 9.52
N SER A 82 -9.87 14.18 8.92
CA SER A 82 -10.93 13.37 8.30
C SER A 82 -10.43 12.67 7.03
N LEU A 83 -10.96 11.48 6.76
CA LEU A 83 -10.60 10.71 5.56
C LEU A 83 -10.90 11.45 4.25
N GLN A 84 -11.88 12.35 4.28
CA GLN A 84 -12.24 13.19 3.14
C GLN A 84 -11.15 14.22 2.84
N VAL A 85 -10.60 14.88 3.88
CA VAL A 85 -9.46 15.79 3.74
C VAL A 85 -8.23 15.03 3.24
N ILE A 86 -7.97 13.84 3.78
CA ILE A 86 -6.85 12.99 3.31
C ILE A 86 -7.00 12.66 1.82
N ARG A 87 -8.21 12.33 1.36
CA ARG A 87 -8.47 12.05 -0.05
C ARG A 87 -8.19 13.28 -0.93
N GLN A 88 -8.63 14.47 -0.51
CA GLN A 88 -8.39 15.71 -1.25
C GLN A 88 -6.88 15.99 -1.38
N ILE A 89 -6.14 15.88 -0.27
CA ILE A 89 -4.68 16.05 -0.24
C ILE A 89 -3.99 15.08 -1.23
N ILE A 90 -4.41 13.82 -1.25
CA ILE A 90 -3.82 12.81 -2.14
C ILE A 90 -4.17 13.10 -3.61
N ASP A 91 -5.41 13.48 -3.90
CA ASP A 91 -5.87 13.81 -5.26
C ASP A 91 -5.14 15.05 -5.82
N ASP A 92 -4.99 16.08 -4.98
CA ASP A 92 -4.22 17.29 -5.29
C ASP A 92 -2.74 16.96 -5.53
N PHE A 93 -2.15 16.07 -4.73
CA PHE A 93 -0.77 15.64 -4.89
C PHE A 93 -0.53 14.90 -6.20
N VAL A 94 -1.41 13.96 -6.56
CA VAL A 94 -1.30 13.21 -7.82
C VAL A 94 -1.45 14.13 -9.03
N THR A 95 -2.31 15.16 -8.93
CA THR A 95 -2.60 16.08 -10.02
C THR A 95 -1.54 17.18 -10.17
N THR A 96 -0.96 17.67 -9.06
CA THR A 96 -0.14 18.89 -9.04
C THR A 96 1.29 18.71 -8.51
N GLY A 97 1.61 17.55 -7.95
CA GLY A 97 2.88 17.27 -7.26
C GLY A 97 3.04 18.01 -5.92
N ARG A 98 1.99 18.67 -5.43
CA ARG A 98 1.95 19.41 -4.16
C ARG A 98 0.58 19.20 -3.51
N ALA A 99 0.51 19.27 -2.18
CA ALA A 99 -0.77 19.28 -1.48
C ALA A 99 -0.73 20.29 -0.33
N THR A 100 -1.83 21.01 -0.13
CA THR A 100 -1.99 21.98 0.96
C THR A 100 -3.41 21.86 1.49
N SER A 101 -3.55 21.68 2.81
CA SER A 101 -4.85 21.66 3.50
C SER A 101 -4.78 22.60 4.70
N GLU A 102 -5.76 23.50 4.83
CA GLU A 102 -5.95 24.51 5.90
C GLU A 102 -4.92 24.51 7.05
N GLY A 103 -3.71 25.03 6.77
CA GLY A 103 -2.66 25.27 7.78
C GLY A 103 -1.67 24.12 8.03
N ILE A 104 -1.82 22.95 7.40
CA ILE A 104 -0.87 21.83 7.52
C ILE A 104 -0.20 21.60 6.16
N THR A 105 1.12 21.81 6.13
CA THR A 105 1.95 21.51 4.95
C THR A 105 2.49 20.09 5.09
N PHE A 106 2.08 19.19 4.20
CA PHE A 106 2.65 17.84 4.12
C PHE A 106 3.83 17.84 3.16
N VAL A 107 5.04 17.65 3.69
CA VAL A 107 6.22 17.29 2.89
C VAL A 107 6.47 15.82 3.13
N LEU A 108 6.04 14.97 2.21
CA LEU A 108 6.52 13.59 2.18
C LEU A 108 7.93 13.65 1.62
N GLU A 109 8.93 13.41 2.48
CA GLU A 109 10.28 13.17 2.01
C GLU A 109 10.22 11.98 1.05
N GLN A 110 10.34 12.26 -0.25
CA GLN A 110 10.62 11.22 -1.23
C GLN A 110 12.07 10.83 -0.98
N THR A 111 12.31 9.85 -0.11
CA THR A 111 13.57 9.11 -0.13
C THR A 111 13.57 8.31 -1.44
N GLY A 112 13.88 9.00 -2.54
CA GLY A 112 14.28 8.36 -3.77
C GLY A 112 15.61 7.67 -3.48
N ASP A 113 15.60 6.35 -3.50
CA ASP A 113 16.82 5.56 -3.53
C ASP A 113 17.59 5.91 -4.82
N PRO A 114 18.83 6.45 -4.73
CA PRO A 114 19.67 6.70 -5.89
C PRO A 114 20.50 5.45 -6.19
N ALA A 115 19.94 4.53 -6.98
CA ALA A 115 20.71 3.49 -7.68
C ALA A 115 20.66 3.84 -9.18
N ALA A 116 21.71 4.28 -9.89
CA ALA A 116 23.17 4.06 -9.77
C ALA A 116 23.57 2.58 -9.77
#